data_AF-A0A0J0YN35-F1
#
_entry.id   AF-A0A0J0YN35-F1
#
_cell.length_a   1.000
_cell.length_b   1.000
_cell.length_c   1.000
_cell.angle_alpha   90.00
_cell.angle_beta   90.00
_cell.angle_gamma   90.00
#
_symmetry.space_group_name_H-M   'P 1'
#
loop_
_entity.id
_entity.type
_entity.pdbx_description
1 polymer ?
#
loop_
_entity_poly.entity_id
_entity_poly.type
_entity_poly.pdbx_seq_one_letter_code
_entity_poly.pdbx_strand_id
1 'polypeptide(L)'
;MQAKYYEAVLTFENGTVKKGFAELVEINSSKVKFRLTEKGDTEKILSKELKKVEYVDKDGNKYEAERLFVLQDKGEKGVKKSSDKSWLYVIYSKGIKLTVDALQSTLRYNPATGTSTGSGGGTMLYMGKEKEDGVFYVYMLSAMMSVNVGMDKAVRNIAGIQFKDCPAFLEAVNKENFKKNTLAGRIIELYETNNCNKKEVAKVQETKAKAKTKKK
;
A
#
# COMPACT_ATOMS: atom_id res chain seq x y z
N MET A 1 -13.66 10.47 -24.49
CA MET A 1 -12.91 11.30 -23.53
C MET A 1 -11.44 11.27 -23.92
N GLN A 2 -10.79 12.42 -24.11
CA GLN A 2 -9.34 12.49 -24.33
C GLN A 2 -8.60 12.05 -23.06
N ALA A 3 -7.55 11.26 -23.21
CA ALA A 3 -6.75 10.84 -22.06
C ALA A 3 -6.00 12.04 -21.46
N LYS A 4 -6.09 12.19 -20.14
CA LYS A 4 -5.46 13.29 -19.41
C LYS A 4 -4.04 12.89 -19.02
N TYR A 5 -3.06 13.70 -19.42
CA TYR A 5 -1.68 13.57 -19.02
C TYR A 5 -1.42 14.41 -17.76
N TYR A 6 -0.62 13.87 -16.85
CA TYR A 6 -0.24 14.47 -15.58
C TYR A 6 1.27 14.64 -15.55
N GLU A 7 1.78 15.66 -14.85
CA GLU A 7 3.21 15.73 -14.55
C GLU A 7 3.63 14.44 -13.86
N ALA A 8 4.71 13.82 -14.33
CA ALA A 8 5.09 12.49 -13.91
C ALA A 8 6.61 12.30 -13.83
N VAL A 9 7.01 11.49 -12.85
CA VAL A 9 8.37 11.00 -12.66
C VAL A 9 8.33 9.47 -12.74
N LEU A 10 8.90 8.92 -13.80
CA LEU A 10 9.02 7.48 -14.01
C LEU A 10 10.35 7.01 -13.41
N THR A 11 10.29 6.05 -12.49
CA THR A 11 11.49 5.39 -11.95
C THR A 11 11.58 3.99 -12.55
N PHE A 12 12.67 3.70 -13.23
CA PHE A 12 12.95 2.41 -13.86
C PHE A 12 13.48 1.40 -12.84
N GLU A 13 13.35 0.10 -13.15
CA GLU A 13 13.86 -0.98 -12.30
C GLU A 13 15.40 -0.92 -12.12
N ASN A 14 16.13 -0.32 -13.08
CA ASN A 14 17.57 -0.07 -12.98
C ASN A 14 17.95 1.19 -12.19
N GLY A 15 16.96 1.90 -11.63
CA GLY A 15 17.15 3.12 -10.84
C GLY A 15 17.24 4.42 -11.66
N THR A 16 17.19 4.38 -13.00
CA THR A 16 17.13 5.61 -13.79
C THR A 16 15.77 6.29 -13.66
N VAL A 17 15.74 7.60 -13.88
CA VAL A 17 14.54 8.42 -13.71
C VAL A 17 14.29 9.25 -14.96
N LYS A 18 13.03 9.33 -15.39
CA LYS A 18 12.57 10.16 -16.51
C LYS A 18 11.42 11.06 -16.06
N LYS A 19 11.55 12.36 -16.30
CA LYS A 19 10.55 13.37 -15.92
C LYS A 19 9.83 13.89 -17.15
N GLY A 20 8.53 14.09 -17.05
CA GLY A 20 7.69 14.60 -18.15
C GLY A 20 6.23 14.48 -17.78
N PHE A 21 5.43 13.93 -18.69
CA PHE A 21 4.00 13.79 -18.52
C PHE A 21 3.55 12.36 -18.84
N ALA A 22 2.66 11.77 -18.03
CA ALA A 22 2.15 10.43 -18.28
C ALA A 22 0.64 10.33 -18.06
N GLU A 23 0.01 9.37 -18.76
CA GLU A 23 -1.34 8.93 -18.41
C GLU A 23 -1.30 8.14 -17.07
N LEU A 24 -2.40 8.20 -16.32
CA LEU A 24 -2.60 7.33 -15.17
C LEU A 24 -2.57 5.86 -15.62
N VAL A 25 -1.85 5.03 -14.87
CA VAL A 25 -1.82 3.58 -15.09
C VAL A 25 -3.07 2.92 -14.54
N GLU A 26 -3.46 1.84 -15.19
CA GLU A 26 -4.46 0.88 -14.70
C GLU A 26 -3.75 -0.40 -14.24
N ILE A 27 -4.41 -1.19 -13.38
CA ILE A 27 -3.84 -2.40 -12.77
C ILE A 27 -3.13 -3.34 -13.76
N ASN A 28 -3.66 -3.46 -14.98
CA ASN A 28 -3.16 -4.33 -16.05
C ASN A 28 -2.47 -3.58 -17.19
N SER A 29 -2.13 -2.30 -17.02
CA SER A 29 -1.39 -1.54 -18.04
C SER A 29 -0.05 -2.20 -18.34
N SER A 30 0.08 -2.76 -19.55
CA SER A 30 1.34 -3.37 -20.03
C SER A 30 2.37 -2.33 -20.48
N LYS A 31 1.92 -1.10 -20.73
CA LYS A 31 2.75 0.04 -21.13
C LYS A 31 2.26 1.31 -20.44
N VAL A 32 3.20 2.21 -20.13
CA VAL A 32 2.94 3.58 -19.69
C VAL A 32 3.10 4.51 -20.88
N LYS A 33 2.09 5.34 -21.15
CA LYS A 33 2.16 6.38 -22.17
C LYS A 33 2.76 7.63 -21.57
N PHE A 34 3.87 8.08 -22.14
CA PHE A 34 4.71 9.15 -21.63
C PHE A 34 4.96 10.21 -22.70
N ARG A 35 5.13 11.47 -22.30
CA ARG A 35 5.54 12.59 -23.15
C ARG A 35 6.60 13.40 -22.43
N LEU A 36 7.60 13.90 -23.16
CA LEU A 36 8.62 14.77 -22.58
C LEU A 36 8.05 16.15 -22.22
N THR A 37 7.08 16.63 -23.00
CA THR A 37 6.38 17.91 -22.80
C THR A 37 4.87 17.69 -22.84
N GLU A 38 4.07 18.60 -22.27
CA GLU A 38 2.61 18.43 -22.14
C GLU A 38 1.91 18.14 -23.49
N LYS A 39 2.38 18.79 -24.55
CA LYS A 39 1.84 18.68 -25.93
C LYS A 39 2.76 17.89 -26.87
N GLY A 40 3.77 17.20 -26.34
CA GLY A 40 4.74 16.44 -27.14
C GLY A 40 4.22 15.08 -27.62
N ASP A 41 5.08 14.40 -28.39
CA ASP A 41 4.80 13.06 -28.87
C ASP A 41 4.73 12.02 -27.75
N THR A 42 3.89 11.01 -27.96
CA THR A 42 3.67 9.94 -26.99
C THR A 42 4.61 8.78 -27.21
N GLU A 43 5.51 8.57 -26.28
CA GLU A 43 6.34 7.37 -26.12
C GLU A 43 5.56 6.31 -25.31
N LYS A 44 5.72 5.04 -25.65
CA LYS A 44 5.13 3.92 -24.89
C LYS A 44 6.25 3.12 -24.22
N ILE A 45 6.35 3.23 -22.90
CA ILE A 45 7.37 2.55 -22.10
C ILE A 45 6.78 1.25 -21.56
N LEU A 46 7.51 0.14 -21.61
CA LEU A 46 7.03 -1.14 -21.11
C LEU A 46 6.95 -1.13 -19.58
N SER A 47 5.83 -1.57 -19.01
CA SER A 47 5.65 -1.59 -17.56
C SER A 47 6.71 -2.46 -16.85
N LYS A 48 7.21 -3.51 -17.50
CA LYS A 48 8.29 -4.35 -16.98
C LYS A 48 9.63 -3.64 -16.75
N GLU A 49 9.82 -2.48 -17.36
CA GLU A 49 11.02 -1.66 -17.18
C GLU A 49 10.87 -0.66 -16.04
N LEU A 50 9.64 -0.45 -15.55
CA LEU A 50 9.30 0.55 -14.57
C LEU A 50 9.06 -0.08 -13.19
N LYS A 51 9.60 0.58 -12.17
CA LYS A 51 9.36 0.24 -10.78
C LYS A 51 8.16 1.01 -10.23
N LYS A 52 8.12 2.32 -10.48
CA LYS A 52 7.06 3.21 -10.01
C LYS A 52 6.86 4.43 -10.91
N VAL A 53 5.69 5.04 -10.80
CA VAL A 53 5.35 6.34 -11.40
C VAL A 53 4.80 7.26 -10.32
N GLU A 54 5.43 8.41 -10.16
CA GLU A 54 4.93 9.49 -9.29
C GLU A 54 4.24 10.53 -10.17
N TYR A 55 3.04 10.94 -9.80
CA TYR A 55 2.22 11.90 -10.53
C TYR A 55 1.95 13.14 -9.70
N VAL A 56 1.80 14.29 -10.37
CA VAL A 56 1.29 15.53 -9.81
C VAL A 56 0.13 16.03 -10.66
N ASP A 57 -1.02 16.29 -10.05
CA ASP A 57 -2.15 16.93 -10.75
C ASP A 57 -2.06 18.46 -10.73
N LYS A 58 -3.00 19.10 -11.43
CA LYS A 58 -3.05 20.56 -11.57
C LYS A 58 -3.28 21.30 -10.25
N ASP A 59 -3.81 20.62 -9.24
CA ASP A 59 -4.05 21.18 -7.91
C ASP A 59 -2.86 20.89 -6.96
N GLY A 60 -1.78 20.28 -7.48
CA GLY A 60 -0.58 19.92 -6.72
C GLY A 60 -0.72 18.64 -5.89
N ASN A 61 -1.82 17.88 -6.05
CA ASN A 61 -1.95 16.60 -5.36
C ASN A 61 -0.96 15.60 -5.95
N LYS A 62 -0.29 14.85 -5.06
CA LYS A 62 0.70 13.84 -5.42
C LYS A 62 0.11 12.45 -5.32
N TYR A 63 0.44 11.61 -6.29
CA TYR A 63 0.04 10.21 -6.33
C TYR A 63 1.26 9.36 -6.68
N GLU A 64 1.34 8.16 -6.14
CA GLU A 64 2.37 7.19 -6.52
C GLU A 64 1.71 5.88 -6.91
N ALA A 65 2.09 5.34 -8.06
CA ALA A 65 1.76 3.99 -8.49
C ALA A 65 3.02 3.14 -8.50
N GLU A 66 2.99 1.99 -7.85
CA GLU A 66 4.08 1.02 -7.83
C GLU A 66 3.68 -0.27 -8.54
N ARG A 67 4.68 -0.98 -9.10
CA ARG A 67 4.49 -2.34 -9.59
C ARG A 67 4.72 -3.34 -8.46
N LEU A 68 3.66 -4.03 -8.06
CA LEU A 68 3.67 -5.00 -6.96
C LEU A 68 3.05 -6.32 -7.38
N PHE A 69 3.53 -7.42 -6.83
CA PHE A 69 2.89 -8.71 -7.01
C PHE A 69 1.61 -8.79 -6.18
N VAL A 70 0.55 -9.36 -6.77
CA VAL A 70 -0.66 -9.68 -6.02
C VAL A 70 -0.51 -11.07 -5.42
N LEU A 71 -0.62 -11.14 -4.11
CA LEU A 71 -0.52 -12.35 -3.32
C LEU A 71 -1.91 -12.89 -3.00
N GLN A 72 -2.04 -14.21 -3.03
CA GLN A 72 -3.26 -14.91 -2.66
C GLN A 72 -2.95 -15.99 -1.64
N ASP A 73 -3.59 -15.90 -0.48
CA ASP A 73 -3.58 -16.99 0.50
C ASP A 73 -4.39 -18.18 -0.03
N LYS A 74 -3.77 -19.36 -0.05
CA LYS A 74 -4.38 -20.65 -0.44
C LYS A 74 -4.50 -21.60 0.75
N GLY A 75 -4.46 -21.07 1.97
CA GLY A 75 -4.55 -21.86 3.20
C GLY A 75 -3.36 -22.81 3.32
N GLU A 76 -3.62 -24.11 3.44
CA GLU A 76 -2.58 -25.14 3.56
C GLU A 76 -1.60 -25.19 2.38
N LYS A 77 -2.02 -24.71 1.20
CA LYS A 77 -1.14 -24.62 0.00
C LYS A 77 -0.21 -23.41 0.03
N GLY A 78 -0.24 -22.62 1.10
CA GLY A 78 0.61 -21.44 1.29
C GLY A 78 0.17 -20.23 0.47
N VAL A 79 1.11 -19.32 0.22
CA VAL A 79 0.86 -18.06 -0.49
C VAL A 79 1.23 -18.22 -1.96
N LYS A 80 0.25 -18.01 -2.86
CA LYS A 80 0.49 -17.92 -4.29
C LYS A 80 0.79 -16.48 -4.70
N LYS A 81 1.93 -16.29 -5.37
CA LYS A 81 2.33 -15.03 -6.00
C LYS A 81 1.81 -14.96 -7.45
N SER A 82 1.33 -13.79 -7.88
CA SER A 82 0.96 -13.56 -9.29
C SER A 82 2.15 -13.75 -10.23
N SER A 83 1.90 -14.07 -11.50
CA SER A 83 2.95 -14.28 -12.50
C SER A 83 3.64 -12.98 -12.92
N ASP A 84 2.95 -11.85 -12.80
CA ASP A 84 3.49 -10.52 -13.09
C ASP A 84 3.03 -9.53 -12.02
N LYS A 85 3.72 -8.40 -11.95
CA LYS A 85 3.39 -7.26 -11.09
C LYS A 85 2.25 -6.44 -11.70
N SER A 86 1.32 -6.03 -10.86
CA SER A 86 0.23 -5.11 -11.19
C SER A 86 0.58 -3.68 -10.79
N TRP A 87 0.02 -2.70 -11.48
CA TRP A 87 0.09 -1.30 -11.05
C TRP A 87 -0.89 -1.05 -9.91
N LEU A 88 -0.39 -0.60 -8.77
CA LEU A 88 -1.21 -0.26 -7.62
C LEU A 88 -0.80 1.10 -7.07
N TYR A 89 -1.79 1.96 -6.80
CA TYR A 89 -1.59 3.26 -6.21
C TYR A 89 -1.38 3.15 -4.71
N VAL A 90 -0.31 3.77 -4.20
CA VAL A 90 0.06 3.75 -2.79
C VAL A 90 -0.80 4.74 -2.02
N ILE A 91 -1.54 4.24 -1.01
CA ILE A 91 -2.32 5.05 -0.07
C ILE A 91 -1.48 5.36 1.17
N TYR A 92 -0.76 4.36 1.65
CA TYR A 92 0.03 4.44 2.87
C TYR A 92 1.26 3.55 2.79
N SER A 93 2.40 4.05 3.26
CA SER A 93 3.64 3.28 3.34
C SER A 93 4.49 3.75 4.53
N LYS A 94 4.33 3.08 5.66
CA LYS A 94 5.19 3.20 6.86
C LYS A 94 5.14 1.86 7.61
N GLY A 95 6.00 0.92 7.27
CA GLY A 95 6.01 -0.46 7.76
C GLY A 95 4.92 -1.34 7.19
N ILE A 96 3.66 -0.90 7.29
CA ILE A 96 2.53 -1.41 6.52
C ILE A 96 2.42 -0.65 5.19
N LYS A 97 2.06 -1.37 4.12
CA LYS A 97 1.75 -0.82 2.81
C LYS A 97 0.28 -1.09 2.49
N LEU A 98 -0.46 -0.03 2.21
CA LEU A 98 -1.83 -0.11 1.69
C LEU A 98 -1.86 0.49 0.29
N THR A 99 -2.46 -0.23 -0.65
CA THR A 99 -2.56 0.20 -2.05
C THR A 99 -3.95 -0.07 -2.64
N VAL A 100 -4.26 0.58 -3.77
CA VAL A 100 -5.49 0.36 -4.53
C VAL A 100 -5.24 0.23 -6.03
N ASP A 101 -6.11 -0.46 -6.74
CA ASP A 101 -6.01 -0.71 -8.19
C ASP A 101 -6.47 0.44 -9.08
N ALA A 102 -7.26 1.36 -8.54
CA ALA A 102 -7.74 2.52 -9.27
C ALA A 102 -7.94 3.75 -8.36
N LEU A 103 -7.49 4.90 -8.85
CA LEU A 103 -7.83 6.21 -8.28
C LEU A 103 -9.30 6.61 -8.50
N GLN A 104 -10.10 5.79 -9.21
CA GLN A 104 -11.53 6.04 -9.40
C GLN A 104 -12.35 5.88 -8.11
N SER A 105 -11.77 5.35 -7.03
CA SER A 105 -12.20 5.77 -5.70
C SER A 105 -11.42 7.01 -5.34
N THR A 106 -12.14 8.09 -5.06
CA THR A 106 -11.67 9.31 -4.39
C THR A 106 -10.95 9.10 -3.04
N LEU A 107 -10.55 7.87 -2.68
CA LEU A 107 -9.70 7.48 -1.54
C LEU A 107 -8.35 8.17 -1.59
N ARG A 108 -8.33 9.37 -1.02
CA ARG A 108 -7.11 10.15 -0.80
C ARG A 108 -6.78 10.07 0.68
N TYR A 109 -5.65 9.46 1.03
CA TYR A 109 -5.12 9.55 2.38
C TYR A 109 -4.27 10.81 2.48
N ASN A 110 -4.65 11.70 3.40
CA ASN A 110 -3.85 12.86 3.75
C ASN A 110 -2.99 12.51 4.98
N PRO A 111 -1.66 12.32 4.82
CA PRO A 111 -0.78 11.95 5.92
C PRO A 111 -0.58 13.09 6.94
N ALA A 112 -0.87 14.34 6.58
CA ALA A 112 -0.77 15.48 7.50
C ALA A 112 -1.99 15.57 8.44
N THR A 113 -3.15 15.09 8.00
CA THR A 113 -4.41 15.14 8.78
C THR A 113 -4.89 13.78 9.25
N GLY A 114 -4.28 12.68 8.79
CA GLY A 114 -4.70 11.32 9.12
C GLY A 114 -6.07 10.93 8.53
N THR A 115 -6.58 11.69 7.56
CA THR A 115 -7.94 11.49 7.02
C THR A 115 -7.92 10.85 5.65
N SER A 116 -8.89 9.98 5.40
CA SER A 116 -9.20 9.45 4.06
C SER A 116 -10.48 10.11 3.52
N THR A 117 -10.44 10.68 2.31
CA THR A 117 -11.65 11.22 1.64
C THR A 117 -12.16 10.26 0.55
N GLY A 118 -13.42 10.36 0.11
CA GLY A 118 -13.93 9.76 -1.13
C GLY A 118 -14.96 8.61 -1.10
N SER A 119 -15.70 8.41 -2.22
CA SER A 119 -16.54 7.24 -2.54
C SER A 119 -16.57 6.90 -4.05
N GLY A 120 -16.67 5.61 -4.41
CA GLY A 120 -17.74 5.18 -5.31
C GLY A 120 -17.45 4.50 -6.66
N GLY A 121 -16.19 4.25 -7.04
CA GLY A 121 -15.85 3.22 -8.03
C GLY A 121 -15.53 1.91 -7.30
N GLY A 122 -15.77 0.74 -7.91
CA GLY A 122 -15.35 -0.53 -7.34
C GLY A 122 -13.83 -0.62 -7.26
N THR A 123 -13.26 -0.27 -6.11
CA THR A 123 -11.81 -0.19 -5.91
C THR A 123 -11.35 -1.29 -4.99
N MET A 124 -10.32 -2.03 -5.39
CA MET A 124 -9.77 -3.13 -4.61
C MET A 124 -8.68 -2.60 -3.66
N LEU A 125 -8.85 -2.84 -2.36
CA LEU A 125 -7.83 -2.55 -1.36
C LEU A 125 -6.87 -3.73 -1.24
N TYR A 126 -5.58 -3.42 -1.18
CA TYR A 126 -4.52 -4.39 -0.93
C TYR A 126 -3.67 -3.99 0.28
N MET A 127 -3.08 -4.99 0.94
CA MET A 127 -2.27 -4.81 2.14
C MET A 127 -1.03 -5.73 2.11
N GLY A 128 0.11 -5.18 2.51
CA GLY A 128 1.36 -5.93 2.70
C GLY A 128 2.35 -5.17 3.58
N LYS A 129 3.60 -5.63 3.64
CA LYS A 129 4.71 -4.88 4.29
C LYS A 129 5.34 -3.88 3.32
N GLU A 130 5.78 -2.74 3.84
CA GLU A 130 6.42 -1.65 3.07
C GLU A 130 7.61 -2.14 2.22
N LYS A 131 8.45 -2.99 2.82
CA LYS A 131 9.70 -3.46 2.21
C LYS A 131 9.55 -4.70 1.33
N GLU A 132 8.33 -5.26 1.25
CA GLU A 132 8.06 -6.44 0.42
C GLU A 132 7.54 -6.02 -0.96
N ASP A 133 7.76 -6.89 -1.95
CA ASP A 133 7.38 -6.65 -3.35
C ASP A 133 5.98 -7.17 -3.70
N GLY A 134 5.22 -7.59 -2.69
CA GLY A 134 3.89 -8.17 -2.86
C GLY A 134 2.88 -7.71 -1.82
N VAL A 135 1.61 -7.68 -2.22
CA VAL A 135 0.47 -7.29 -1.39
C VAL A 135 -0.70 -8.25 -1.58
N PHE A 136 -1.47 -8.49 -0.54
CA PHE A 136 -2.67 -9.33 -0.59
C PHE A 136 -3.89 -8.48 -0.88
N TYR A 137 -4.80 -9.00 -1.71
CA TYR A 137 -6.14 -8.44 -1.82
C TYR A 137 -6.88 -8.55 -0.48
N VAL A 138 -7.36 -7.42 0.03
CA VAL A 138 -8.11 -7.32 1.29
C VAL A 138 -9.61 -7.32 1.01
N TYR A 139 -10.09 -6.29 0.32
CA TYR A 139 -11.52 -6.09 0.13
C TYR A 139 -11.84 -5.10 -0.98
N MET A 140 -13.03 -5.22 -1.56
CA MET A 140 -13.56 -4.29 -2.54
C MET A 140 -14.27 -3.12 -1.84
N LEU A 141 -13.69 -1.94 -1.96
CA LEU A 141 -14.24 -0.66 -1.56
C LEU A 141 -15.20 -0.18 -2.65
N SER A 142 -16.49 -0.50 -2.52
CA SER A 142 -17.56 -0.07 -3.43
C SER A 142 -18.67 0.67 -2.69
N ALA A 143 -19.11 1.83 -3.17
CA ALA A 143 -20.29 2.51 -2.59
C ALA A 143 -21.62 1.82 -2.97
N MET A 144 -21.63 0.98 -4.02
CA MET A 144 -22.85 0.37 -4.56
C MET A 144 -23.27 -0.92 -3.84
N MET A 145 -22.34 -1.61 -3.17
CA MET A 145 -22.68 -2.81 -2.39
C MET A 145 -22.89 -2.45 -0.92
N SER A 146 -24.13 -2.60 -0.45
CA SER A 146 -24.58 -2.33 0.92
C SER A 146 -24.17 -3.41 1.94
N VAL A 147 -23.68 -4.57 1.48
CA VAL A 147 -23.38 -5.71 2.35
C VAL A 147 -21.87 -5.93 2.46
N ASN A 148 -21.34 -5.86 3.70
CA ASN A 148 -19.93 -6.06 4.03
C ASN A 148 -19.61 -7.53 4.34
N VAL A 149 -19.97 -8.47 3.46
CA VAL A 149 -19.71 -9.90 3.74
C VAL A 149 -18.21 -10.19 3.69
N GLY A 150 -17.66 -10.72 4.77
CA GLY A 150 -16.31 -11.29 4.82
C GLY A 150 -15.15 -10.29 4.94
N MET A 151 -15.44 -8.98 5.04
CA MET A 151 -14.41 -7.93 5.18
C MET A 151 -13.55 -8.14 6.43
N ASP A 152 -14.16 -8.29 7.61
CA ASP A 152 -13.42 -8.48 8.86
C ASP A 152 -12.55 -9.74 8.81
N LYS A 153 -13.08 -10.84 8.26
CA LYS A 153 -12.34 -12.09 8.10
C LYS A 153 -11.13 -11.91 7.19
N ALA A 154 -11.27 -11.20 6.08
CA ALA A 154 -10.17 -10.93 5.15
C ALA A 154 -9.08 -10.08 5.80
N VAL A 155 -9.45 -9.00 6.49
CA VAL A 155 -8.51 -8.12 7.20
C VAL A 155 -7.75 -8.90 8.26
N ARG A 156 -8.46 -9.64 9.13
CA ARG A 156 -7.86 -10.45 10.20
C ARG A 156 -6.92 -11.52 9.64
N ASN A 157 -7.31 -12.20 8.57
CA ASN A 157 -6.47 -13.23 7.94
C ASN A 157 -5.17 -12.63 7.40
N ILE A 158 -5.26 -11.57 6.60
CA ILE A 158 -4.08 -10.96 5.96
C ILE A 158 -3.18 -10.30 7.01
N ALA A 159 -3.78 -9.65 8.02
CA ALA A 159 -3.03 -9.12 9.14
C ALA A 159 -2.27 -10.23 9.87
N GLY A 160 -2.93 -11.35 10.17
CA GLY A 160 -2.32 -12.53 10.80
C GLY A 160 -1.23 -13.21 9.96
N ILE A 161 -1.28 -13.11 8.63
CA ILE A 161 -0.21 -13.60 7.75
C ILE A 161 1.00 -12.66 7.81
N GLN A 162 0.76 -11.36 7.66
CA GLN A 162 1.81 -10.36 7.45
C GLN A 162 2.46 -9.92 8.76
N PHE A 163 1.68 -9.65 9.81
CA PHE A 163 2.14 -8.93 11.01
C PHE A 163 2.22 -9.81 12.25
N LYS A 164 2.66 -11.07 12.09
CA LYS A 164 2.89 -12.01 13.21
C LYS A 164 3.87 -11.48 14.25
N ASP A 165 4.78 -10.63 13.80
CA ASP A 165 5.78 -9.91 14.59
C ASP A 165 5.22 -8.72 15.38
N CYS A 166 3.93 -8.38 15.23
CA CYS A 166 3.26 -7.33 16.00
C CYS A 166 1.97 -7.83 16.68
N PRO A 167 2.07 -8.61 17.78
CA PRO A 167 0.90 -9.19 18.44
C PRO A 167 -0.14 -8.17 18.91
N ALA A 168 0.28 -6.99 19.39
CA ALA A 168 -0.62 -5.94 19.84
C ALA A 168 -1.54 -5.43 18.72
N PHE A 169 -1.00 -5.25 17.51
CA PHE A 169 -1.81 -4.89 16.35
C PHE A 169 -2.76 -6.01 15.94
N LEU A 170 -2.33 -7.28 15.97
CA LEU A 170 -3.22 -8.41 15.69
C LEU A 170 -4.38 -8.50 16.68
N GLU A 171 -4.11 -8.27 17.97
CA GLU A 171 -5.14 -8.23 19.00
C GLU A 171 -6.14 -7.10 18.73
N ALA A 172 -5.65 -5.90 18.40
CA ALA A 172 -6.48 -4.75 18.09
C ALA A 172 -7.35 -4.99 16.85
N VAL A 173 -6.78 -5.55 15.78
CA VAL A 173 -7.50 -5.94 14.55
C VAL A 173 -8.58 -7.00 14.82
N ASN A 174 -8.32 -7.95 15.72
CA ASN A 174 -9.29 -9.00 16.07
C ASN A 174 -10.46 -8.47 16.91
N LYS A 175 -10.24 -7.41 17.69
CA LYS A 175 -11.29 -6.73 18.48
C LYS A 175 -12.08 -5.71 17.67
N GLU A 176 -11.55 -5.27 16.54
CA GLU A 176 -12.17 -4.25 15.70
C GLU A 176 -13.41 -4.77 14.97
N ASN A 177 -14.38 -3.86 14.79
CA ASN A 177 -15.54 -4.04 13.93
C ASN A 177 -15.41 -3.08 12.74
N PHE A 178 -14.79 -3.55 11.65
CA PHE A 178 -14.43 -2.67 10.57
C PHE A 178 -15.66 -2.15 9.82
N LYS A 179 -15.63 -0.87 9.44
CA LYS A 179 -16.61 -0.27 8.55
C LYS A 179 -15.98 -0.01 7.20
N LYS A 180 -16.70 -0.35 6.13
CA LYS A 180 -16.18 -0.30 4.76
C LYS A 180 -15.70 1.09 4.34
N ASN A 181 -16.44 2.13 4.69
CA ASN A 181 -16.09 3.52 4.35
C ASN A 181 -14.88 4.06 5.12
N THR A 182 -14.51 3.43 6.24
CA THR A 182 -13.36 3.85 7.06
C THR A 182 -12.26 2.79 7.11
N LEU A 183 -12.37 1.71 6.33
CA LEU A 183 -11.54 0.51 6.47
C LEU A 183 -10.03 0.83 6.41
N ALA A 184 -9.59 1.49 5.34
CA ALA A 184 -8.18 1.80 5.15
C ALA A 184 -7.64 2.71 6.27
N GLY A 185 -8.39 3.77 6.63
CA GLY A 185 -8.02 4.68 7.71
C GLY A 185 -7.94 3.97 9.07
N ARG A 186 -8.90 3.09 9.36
CA ARG A 186 -8.91 2.34 10.62
C ARG A 186 -7.75 1.35 10.72
N ILE A 187 -7.39 0.67 9.63
CA ILE A 187 -6.19 -0.19 9.59
C ILE A 187 -4.93 0.63 9.92
N ILE A 188 -4.77 1.81 9.31
CA ILE A 188 -3.63 2.70 9.55
C ILE A 188 -3.58 3.12 11.02
N GLU A 189 -4.71 3.58 11.57
CA GLU A 189 -4.80 4.02 12.97
C GLU A 189 -4.44 2.90 13.94
N LEU A 190 -4.99 1.69 13.75
CA LEU A 190 -4.67 0.53 14.59
C LEU A 190 -3.19 0.16 14.49
N TYR A 191 -2.59 0.24 13.29
CA TYR A 191 -1.19 -0.08 13.10
C TYR A 191 -0.25 0.92 13.80
N GLU A 192 -0.51 2.22 13.65
CA GLU A 192 0.30 3.29 14.23
C GLU A 192 0.19 3.33 15.76
N THR A 193 -1.03 3.21 16.29
CA THR A 193 -1.27 3.23 17.76
C THR A 193 -0.62 2.06 18.49
N ASN A 194 -0.46 0.91 17.81
CA ASN A 194 0.20 -0.27 18.36
C ASN A 194 1.71 -0.32 18.06
N ASN A 195 2.30 0.76 17.54
CA ASN A 195 3.75 0.99 17.41
C ASN A 195 4.54 -0.15 16.70
N CYS A 196 3.95 -0.86 15.73
CA CYS A 196 4.62 -1.98 15.05
C CYS A 196 5.93 -1.60 14.33
N ASN A 197 6.16 -0.32 14.06
CA ASN A 197 7.39 0.22 13.46
C ASN A 197 8.51 0.49 14.46
N LYS A 198 8.20 0.57 15.75
CA LYS A 198 9.18 0.79 16.80
C LYS A 198 9.64 -0.58 17.29
N LYS A 199 10.70 -1.11 16.66
CA LYS A 199 11.43 -2.22 17.26
C LYS A 199 11.76 -1.85 18.71
N GLU A 200 11.36 -2.69 19.65
CA GLU A 200 11.82 -2.64 21.05
C GLU A 200 13.35 -2.47 21.06
N VAL A 201 13.82 -1.28 21.39
CA VAL A 201 15.15 -1.10 21.99
C VAL A 201 14.96 -1.24 23.50
N ALA A 202 14.58 -2.43 23.96
CA ALA A 202 14.40 -2.68 25.39
C ALA A 202 14.53 -4.17 25.71
N LYS A 203 15.73 -4.73 25.57
CA LYS A 203 16.13 -5.96 26.28
C LYS A 203 17.65 -6.22 26.22
N VAL A 204 18.49 -5.24 26.60
CA VAL A 204 19.89 -5.50 26.99
C VAL A 204 20.35 -4.55 28.10
N GLN A 205 19.65 -4.48 29.23
CA GLN A 205 20.24 -3.91 30.47
C GLN A 205 19.65 -4.57 31.73
N GLU A 206 19.79 -5.89 31.88
CA GLU A 206 19.58 -6.54 33.17
C GLU A 206 20.39 -7.84 33.27
N THR A 207 21.73 -7.75 33.25
CA THR A 207 22.59 -8.89 33.69
C THR A 207 24.06 -8.53 33.99
N LYS A 208 24.38 -7.29 34.39
CA LYS A 208 25.78 -6.96 34.82
C LYS A 208 25.89 -6.23 36.17
N ALA A 209 24.90 -6.35 37.06
CA ALA A 209 24.97 -5.76 38.40
C ALA A 209 25.21 -6.75 39.57
N LYS A 210 25.43 -8.05 39.32
CA LYS A 210 25.66 -9.05 40.40
C LYS A 210 27.08 -9.63 40.49
N ALA A 211 28.09 -8.98 39.88
CA ALA A 211 29.47 -9.46 39.93
C ALA A 211 30.47 -8.43 40.49
N LYS A 212 30.12 -7.70 41.55
CA LYS A 212 31.08 -6.89 42.33
C LYS A 212 30.74 -6.81 43.83
N THR A 213 30.54 -7.96 44.48
CA THR A 213 30.62 -8.02 45.96
C THR A 213 31.08 -9.39 46.41
N LYS A 214 32.37 -9.68 46.25
CA LYS A 214 33.13 -10.68 47.04
C LYS A 214 34.62 -10.57 46.71
N LYS A 215 35.26 -9.58 47.33
CA LYS A 215 36.69 -9.63 47.68
C LYS A 215 36.83 -8.81 48.97
N LYS A 216 36.84 -9.52 50.09
CA LYS A 216 37.44 -9.09 51.34
C LYS A 216 38.14 -10.31 51.90
#